data_AF-A0A0T9NVY0-F1
#
_entry.id   AF-A0A0T9NVY0-F1
#
_cell.length_a   1.000
_cell.length_b   1.000
_cell.length_c   1.000
_cell.angle_alpha   90.00
_cell.angle_beta   90.00
_cell.angle_gamma   90.00
#
_symmetry.space_group_name_H-M   'P 1'
#
loop_
_entity.id
_entity.type
_entity.pdbx_description
1 polymer ?
#
loop_
_entity_poly.entity_id
_entity_poly.type
_entity_poly.pdbx_seq_one_letter_code
_entity_poly.pdbx_strand_id
1 'polypeptide(L)'
;MLKVIQSPSKYIQGANALQSIGEFANSQANNYFIIADDFVMKLAADTVGSSLHASGLKNHFSRFNGECSRQEIERLTQLVLQNSSMEEIETLLSFCQQLGLPMTLAEMGGTPDIECKIRAVAKASCAEGETIHNMPFDVTPDSVYAAIIVADRLGQAFLN
;
A
#
# COMPACT_ATOMS: atom_id res chain seq x y z
N MET A 1 16.20 -14.19 -33.82
CA MET A 1 15.62 -13.30 -32.79
C MET A 1 14.62 -14.13 -31.98
N LEU A 2 14.78 -14.22 -30.66
CA LEU A 2 13.89 -15.03 -29.80
C LEU A 2 12.55 -14.31 -29.61
N LYS A 3 11.45 -15.05 -29.76
CA LYS A 3 10.10 -14.63 -29.35
C LYS A 3 9.73 -15.47 -28.14
N VAL A 4 9.55 -14.81 -27.00
CA VAL A 4 9.28 -15.47 -25.72
C VAL A 4 7.88 -15.10 -25.25
N ILE A 5 7.16 -16.08 -24.71
CA ILE A 5 5.91 -15.88 -23.97
C ILE A 5 6.10 -16.43 -22.56
N GLN A 6 5.59 -15.72 -21.56
CA GLN A 6 5.50 -16.17 -20.17
C GLN A 6 4.03 -16.18 -19.78
N SER A 7 3.61 -17.23 -19.08
CA SER A 7 2.24 -17.41 -18.62
C SER A 7 2.24 -18.10 -17.26
N PRO A 8 1.21 -17.91 -16.42
CA PRO A 8 1.07 -18.69 -15.20
C PRO A 8 1.00 -20.19 -15.53
N SER A 9 1.43 -21.02 -14.59
CA SER A 9 1.33 -22.49 -14.72
C SER A 9 -0.12 -23.00 -14.70
N LYS A 10 -1.05 -22.20 -14.14
CA LYS A 10 -2.47 -22.52 -14.06
C LYS A 10 -3.30 -21.24 -14.05
N TYR A 11 -4.35 -21.20 -14.89
CA TYR A 11 -5.37 -20.15 -14.90
C TYR A 11 -6.73 -20.83 -14.83
N ILE A 12 -7.56 -20.44 -13.85
CA ILE A 12 -8.86 -21.06 -13.58
C ILE A 12 -9.90 -19.95 -13.62
N GLN A 13 -10.93 -20.12 -14.45
CA GLN A 13 -12.01 -19.17 -14.62
C GLN A 13 -13.34 -19.91 -14.73
N GLY A 14 -14.37 -19.37 -14.08
CA GLY A 14 -15.73 -19.90 -14.13
C GLY A 14 -16.63 -19.17 -13.14
N ALA A 15 -17.94 -19.27 -13.34
CA ALA A 15 -18.90 -18.81 -12.34
C ALA A 15 -18.66 -19.58 -11.03
N ASN A 16 -18.65 -18.85 -9.91
CA ASN A 16 -18.47 -19.43 -8.57
C ASN A 16 -17.13 -20.15 -8.32
N ALA A 17 -16.07 -19.87 -9.11
CA ALA A 17 -14.78 -20.56 -8.98
C ALA A 17 -14.17 -20.56 -7.56
N LEU A 18 -14.47 -19.54 -6.73
CA LEU A 18 -14.03 -19.48 -5.34
C LEU A 18 -14.54 -20.65 -4.48
N GLN A 19 -15.68 -21.26 -4.82
CA GLN A 19 -16.23 -22.42 -4.09
C GLN A 19 -15.34 -23.65 -4.21
N SER A 20 -14.54 -23.75 -5.29
CA SER A 20 -13.62 -24.86 -5.54
C SER A 20 -12.16 -24.47 -5.29
N ILE A 21 -11.87 -23.31 -4.69
CA ILE A 21 -10.48 -22.84 -4.50
C ILE A 21 -9.64 -23.84 -3.69
N GLY A 22 -10.24 -24.54 -2.72
CA GLY A 22 -9.55 -25.54 -1.92
C GLY A 22 -9.02 -26.72 -2.72
N GLU A 23 -9.75 -27.19 -3.75
CA GLU A 23 -9.34 -28.28 -4.62
C GLU A 23 -8.07 -27.92 -5.41
N PHE A 24 -8.00 -26.66 -5.87
CA PHE A 24 -6.85 -26.17 -6.62
C PHE A 24 -5.67 -25.83 -5.70
N ALA A 25 -5.95 -25.31 -4.51
CA ALA A 25 -4.96 -24.93 -3.51
C ALA A 25 -4.23 -26.17 -2.97
N ASN A 26 -4.93 -27.27 -2.69
CA ASN A 26 -4.36 -28.48 -2.09
C ASN A 26 -3.11 -29.03 -2.80
N SER A 27 -2.98 -28.79 -4.12
CA SER A 27 -1.79 -29.17 -4.90
C SER A 27 -0.52 -28.37 -4.60
N GLN A 28 -0.59 -27.26 -3.85
CA GLN A 28 0.52 -26.32 -3.67
C GLN A 28 1.02 -26.23 -2.21
N ALA A 29 0.13 -26.26 -1.22
CA ALA A 29 0.48 -26.19 0.20
C ALA A 29 -0.65 -26.71 1.09
N ASN A 30 -0.34 -26.94 2.37
CA ASN A 30 -1.30 -27.39 3.38
C ASN A 30 -1.73 -26.28 4.36
N ASN A 31 -1.12 -25.09 4.25
CA ASN A 31 -1.40 -23.94 5.11
C ASN A 31 -1.30 -22.62 4.32
N TYR A 32 -2.33 -21.79 4.42
CA TYR A 32 -2.48 -20.57 3.63
C TYR A 32 -2.62 -19.32 4.50
N PHE A 33 -1.85 -18.30 4.16
CA PHE A 33 -2.05 -16.96 4.70
C PHE A 33 -2.86 -16.15 3.68
N ILE A 34 -4.06 -15.72 4.08
CA ILE A 34 -5.03 -15.05 3.21
C ILE A 34 -5.07 -13.58 3.59
N ILE A 35 -4.75 -12.72 2.63
CA ILE A 35 -4.69 -11.27 2.82
C ILE A 35 -5.76 -10.63 1.96
N ALA A 36 -6.65 -9.86 2.57
CA ALA A 36 -7.69 -9.10 1.87
C ALA A 36 -8.20 -7.94 2.73
N ASP A 37 -8.73 -6.89 2.11
CA ASP A 37 -9.35 -5.76 2.81
C ASP A 37 -10.75 -6.12 3.37
N ASP A 38 -11.34 -5.21 4.13
CA ASP A 38 -12.66 -5.45 4.75
C ASP A 38 -13.79 -5.67 3.74
N PHE A 39 -13.70 -5.05 2.56
CA PHE A 39 -14.72 -5.19 1.53
C PHE A 39 -14.69 -6.59 0.94
N VAL A 40 -13.49 -7.05 0.55
CA VAL A 40 -13.28 -8.39 -0.01
C VAL A 40 -13.52 -9.46 1.05
N MET A 41 -13.13 -9.23 2.31
CA MET A 41 -13.41 -10.16 3.40
C MET A 41 -14.91 -10.40 3.55
N LYS A 42 -15.73 -9.33 3.57
CA LYS A 42 -17.20 -9.44 3.62
C LYS A 42 -17.80 -10.15 2.41
N LEU A 43 -17.16 -10.03 1.24
CA LEU A 43 -17.64 -10.61 0.00
C LEU A 43 -17.30 -12.09 -0.15
N ALA A 44 -16.10 -12.51 0.27
CA ALA A 44 -15.52 -13.77 -0.18
C ALA A 44 -14.93 -14.64 0.94
N ALA A 45 -14.69 -14.12 2.16
CA ALA A 45 -13.99 -14.88 3.21
C ALA A 45 -14.69 -16.19 3.57
N ASP A 46 -16.03 -16.17 3.70
CA ASP A 46 -16.80 -17.37 4.04
C ASP A 46 -16.70 -18.45 2.95
N THR A 47 -16.76 -18.03 1.68
CA THR A 47 -16.67 -18.95 0.54
C THR A 47 -15.30 -19.59 0.47
N VAL A 48 -14.24 -18.77 0.58
CA VAL A 48 -12.85 -19.23 0.53
C VAL A 48 -12.54 -20.12 1.75
N GLY A 49 -12.90 -19.69 2.95
CA GLY A 49 -12.67 -20.42 4.19
C GLY A 49 -13.36 -21.78 4.20
N SER A 50 -14.63 -21.84 3.76
CA SER A 50 -15.39 -23.09 3.67
C SER A 50 -14.78 -24.06 2.66
N SER A 51 -14.36 -23.56 1.49
CA SER A 51 -13.74 -24.39 0.45
C SER A 51 -12.38 -24.96 0.89
N LEU A 52 -11.54 -24.14 1.53
CA LEU A 52 -10.25 -24.58 2.08
C LEU A 52 -10.43 -25.59 3.21
N HIS A 53 -11.38 -25.35 4.11
CA HIS A 53 -11.69 -26.27 5.21
C HIS A 53 -12.22 -27.61 4.70
N ALA A 54 -13.11 -27.61 3.70
CA ALA A 54 -13.61 -28.83 3.06
C ALA A 54 -12.47 -29.65 2.41
N SER A 55 -11.41 -28.98 1.97
CA SER A 55 -10.20 -29.61 1.42
C SER A 55 -9.15 -29.97 2.48
N GLY A 56 -9.44 -29.80 3.77
CA GLY A 56 -8.52 -30.11 4.88
C GLY A 56 -7.35 -29.15 5.04
N LEU A 57 -7.43 -27.95 4.45
CA LEU A 57 -6.33 -26.98 4.42
C LEU A 57 -6.41 -26.01 5.59
N LYS A 58 -5.28 -25.78 6.25
CA LYS A 58 -5.15 -24.74 7.27
C LYS A 58 -5.15 -23.37 6.61
N ASN A 59 -5.74 -22.39 7.28
CA ASN A 59 -5.74 -21.02 6.83
C ASN A 59 -5.68 -20.02 7.98
N HIS A 60 -5.15 -18.85 7.68
CA HIS A 60 -5.17 -17.68 8.56
C HIS A 60 -5.52 -16.46 7.74
N PHE A 61 -6.63 -15.80 8.09
CA PHE A 61 -7.06 -14.56 7.47
C PHE A 61 -6.44 -13.38 8.20
N SER A 62 -5.73 -12.53 7.44
CA SER A 62 -5.19 -11.27 7.90
C SER A 62 -5.80 -10.13 7.12
N ARG A 63 -6.18 -9.08 7.84
CA ARG A 63 -6.73 -7.86 7.26
C ARG A 63 -5.63 -7.12 6.51
N PHE A 64 -5.88 -6.84 5.24
CA PHE A 64 -5.11 -5.85 4.50
C PHE A 64 -5.62 -4.46 4.87
N ASN A 65 -4.74 -3.61 5.42
CA ASN A 65 -5.10 -2.25 5.81
C ASN A 65 -5.17 -1.27 4.61
N GLY A 66 -5.13 -1.77 3.38
CA GLY A 66 -5.38 -0.99 2.17
C GLY A 66 -4.16 -0.29 1.59
N GLU A 67 -2.97 -0.44 2.18
CA GLU A 67 -1.85 0.46 1.93
C GLU A 67 -0.57 -0.30 1.62
N CYS A 68 -0.21 -0.31 0.33
CA CYS A 68 0.99 -0.99 -0.16
C CYS A 68 2.21 -0.04 -0.25
N SER A 69 2.11 1.21 0.20
CA SER A 69 3.05 2.24 -0.28
C SER A 69 3.19 3.57 0.49
N ARG A 70 2.62 3.75 1.69
CA ARG A 70 2.75 5.03 2.42
C ARG A 70 4.19 5.40 2.77
N GLN A 71 5.03 4.39 2.99
CA GLN A 71 6.38 4.55 3.54
C GLN A 71 7.23 5.53 2.74
N GLU A 72 7.12 5.53 1.41
CA GLU A 72 7.96 6.41 0.58
C GLU A 72 7.44 7.84 0.53
N ILE A 73 6.12 8.06 0.55
CA ILE A 73 5.55 9.42 0.67
C ILE A 73 5.76 9.98 2.07
N GLU A 74 5.70 9.15 3.11
CA GLU A 74 6.06 9.52 4.48
C GLU A 74 7.54 9.92 4.57
N ARG A 75 8.42 9.13 3.96
CA ARG A 75 9.86 9.43 3.89
C ARG A 75 10.13 10.72 3.11
N LEU A 76 9.46 10.92 1.97
CA LEU A 76 9.56 12.16 1.19
C LEU A 76 9.05 13.36 1.99
N THR A 77 7.92 13.21 2.70
CA THR A 77 7.38 14.22 3.62
C THR A 77 8.37 14.56 4.73
N GLN A 78 9.05 13.56 5.28
CA GLN A 78 10.07 13.75 6.30
C GLN A 78 11.29 14.52 5.77
N LEU A 79 11.80 14.19 4.58
CA LEU A 79 12.89 14.93 3.93
C LEU A 79 12.49 16.40 3.69
N VAL A 80 11.25 16.64 3.28
CA VAL A 80 10.71 17.99 3.13
C VAL A 80 10.64 18.72 4.47
N LEU A 81 10.15 18.09 5.54
CA LEU A 81 10.11 18.68 6.88
C LEU A 81 11.51 19.06 7.39
N GLN A 82 12.51 18.23 7.07
CA GLN A 82 13.90 18.44 7.47
C GLN A 82 14.63 19.47 6.61
N ASN A 83 13.98 20.00 5.56
CA ASN A 83 14.63 20.82 4.53
C ASN A 83 15.89 20.14 3.96
N SER A 84 15.79 18.83 3.69
CA SER A 84 16.86 18.06 3.03
C SER A 84 17.20 18.64 1.65
N SER A 85 18.40 18.31 1.16
CA SER A 85 18.86 18.78 -0.15
C SER A 85 18.02 18.17 -1.28
N MET A 86 17.91 18.89 -2.40
CA MET A 86 17.23 18.36 -3.59
C MET A 86 17.90 17.10 -4.13
N GLU A 87 19.22 16.95 -3.96
CA GLU A 87 19.95 15.74 -4.35
C GLU A 87 19.47 14.49 -3.59
N GLU A 88 19.22 14.62 -2.28
CA GLU A 88 18.70 13.53 -1.45
C GLU A 88 17.26 13.16 -1.83
N ILE A 89 16.43 14.19 -2.07
CA ILE A 89 15.05 14.04 -2.53
C ILE A 89 15.00 13.36 -3.91
N GLU A 90 15.81 13.81 -4.87
CA GLU A 90 15.90 13.22 -6.21
C GLU A 90 16.41 11.78 -6.17
N THR A 91 17.36 11.47 -5.28
CA THR A 91 17.83 10.10 -5.07
C THR A 91 16.69 9.18 -4.62
N LEU A 92 15.85 9.66 -3.69
CA LEU A 92 14.67 8.93 -3.24
C LEU A 92 13.66 8.74 -4.37
N LEU A 93 13.30 9.82 -5.07
CA LEU A 93 12.33 9.78 -6.17
C LEU A 93 12.79 8.86 -7.30
N SER A 94 14.07 8.91 -7.68
CA SER A 94 14.67 8.01 -8.66
C SER A 94 14.55 6.54 -8.25
N PHE A 95 14.81 6.24 -6.98
CA PHE A 95 14.67 4.89 -6.44
C PHE A 95 13.20 4.41 -6.46
N CYS A 96 12.27 5.25 -6.01
CA CYS A 96 10.85 4.95 -6.02
C CYS A 96 10.35 4.71 -7.45
N GLN A 97 10.77 5.52 -8.42
CA GLN A 97 10.42 5.35 -9.84
C GLN A 97 10.94 4.02 -10.39
N GLN A 98 12.19 3.63 -10.08
CA GLN A 98 12.77 2.37 -10.54
C GLN A 98 12.02 1.14 -10.02
N LEU A 99 11.49 1.22 -8.80
CA LEU A 99 10.74 0.14 -8.18
C LEU A 99 9.23 0.18 -8.49
N GLY A 100 8.75 1.22 -9.17
CA GLY A 100 7.33 1.43 -9.42
C GLY A 100 6.53 1.73 -8.15
N LEU A 101 7.17 2.31 -7.13
CA LEU A 101 6.49 2.78 -5.93
C LEU A 101 5.84 4.14 -6.20
N PRO A 102 4.64 4.40 -5.66
CA PRO A 102 3.96 5.67 -5.87
C PRO A 102 4.70 6.79 -5.14
N MET A 103 4.83 7.92 -5.84
CA MET A 103 5.52 9.12 -5.36
C MET A 103 4.55 10.30 -5.22
N THR A 104 3.30 10.13 -5.67
CA THR A 104 2.25 11.16 -5.63
C THR A 104 1.00 10.65 -4.91
N LEU A 105 0.19 11.58 -4.40
CA LEU A 105 -1.11 11.29 -3.80
C LEU A 105 -2.09 10.71 -4.84
N ALA A 106 -1.96 11.10 -6.10
CA ALA A 106 -2.77 10.56 -7.20
C ALA A 106 -2.49 9.07 -7.42
N GLU A 107 -1.22 8.65 -7.43
CA GLU A 107 -0.83 7.25 -7.56
C GLU A 107 -1.23 6.40 -6.33
N MET A 108 -1.37 7.02 -5.15
CA MET A 108 -1.96 6.37 -3.96
C MET A 108 -3.49 6.21 -4.02
N GLY A 109 -4.15 6.60 -5.13
CA GLY A 109 -5.60 6.50 -5.27
C GLY A 109 -6.35 7.68 -4.64
N GLY A 110 -5.76 8.87 -4.70
CA GLY A 110 -6.35 10.10 -4.17
C GLY A 110 -7.78 10.37 -4.67
N THR A 111 -8.72 10.52 -3.74
CA THR A 111 -10.14 10.82 -3.99
C THR A 111 -10.43 12.32 -3.86
N PRO A 112 -11.60 12.85 -4.31
CA PRO A 112 -11.95 14.27 -4.20
C PRO A 112 -11.86 14.88 -2.78
N ASP A 113 -11.98 14.04 -1.74
CA ASP A 113 -11.86 14.43 -0.32
C ASP A 113 -10.43 14.29 0.25
N ILE A 114 -9.40 14.43 -0.59
CA ILE A 114 -8.01 14.23 -0.16
C ILE A 114 -7.58 15.24 0.91
N GLU A 115 -8.05 16.49 0.83
CA GLU A 115 -7.60 17.54 1.76
C GLU A 115 -7.99 17.23 3.21
N CYS A 116 -9.25 16.84 3.44
CA CYS A 116 -9.73 16.48 4.78
C CYS A 116 -8.94 15.29 5.35
N LYS A 117 -8.65 14.30 4.50
CA LYS A 117 -7.85 13.11 4.87
C LYS A 117 -6.41 13.47 5.23
N ILE A 118 -5.74 14.32 4.44
CA ILE A 118 -4.36 14.73 4.74
C ILE A 118 -4.32 15.49 6.07
N ARG A 119 -5.29 16.38 6.32
CA ARG A 119 -5.38 17.09 7.60
C ARG A 119 -5.62 16.14 8.77
N ALA A 120 -6.44 15.11 8.60
CA ALA A 120 -6.65 14.08 9.61
C ALA A 120 -5.36 13.29 9.88
N VAL A 121 -4.61 12.91 8.84
CA VAL A 121 -3.31 12.24 8.96
C VAL A 121 -2.32 13.15 9.69
N ALA A 122 -2.20 14.42 9.28
CA ALA A 122 -1.29 15.37 9.92
C ALA A 122 -1.59 15.59 11.41
N LYS A 123 -2.87 15.66 11.79
CA LYS A 123 -3.27 15.71 13.20
C LYS A 123 -2.93 14.43 13.95
N ALA A 124 -3.16 13.27 13.34
CA ALA A 124 -2.84 11.97 13.94
C ALA A 124 -1.33 11.81 14.14
N SER A 125 -0.50 12.19 13.15
CA SER A 125 0.96 12.14 13.25
C SER A 125 1.54 13.03 14.35
N CYS A 126 0.83 14.10 14.74
CA CYS A 126 1.22 15.01 15.83
C CYS A 126 0.52 14.70 17.16
N ALA A 127 -0.19 13.58 17.29
CA ALA A 127 -0.88 13.21 18.52
C ALA A 127 0.11 12.95 19.68
N GLU A 128 -0.41 12.97 20.91
CA GLU A 128 0.39 12.70 22.10
C GLU A 128 0.91 11.25 22.08
N GLY A 129 2.22 11.08 22.29
CA GLY A 129 2.89 9.77 22.26
C GLY A 129 3.45 9.34 20.89
N GLU A 130 3.26 10.13 19.85
CA GLU A 130 3.82 9.85 18.52
C GLU A 130 5.32 10.13 18.42
N THR A 131 5.99 9.48 17.48
CA THR A 131 7.45 9.60 17.30
C THR A 131 7.88 10.92 16.66
N ILE A 132 6.95 11.69 16.09
CA ILE A 132 7.25 12.96 15.42
C ILE A 132 7.87 14.00 16.38
N HIS A 133 7.59 13.87 17.68
CA HIS A 133 8.12 14.72 18.74
C HIS A 133 9.63 14.49 19.00
N ASN A 134 10.22 13.44 18.41
CA ASN A 134 11.67 13.19 18.47
C ASN A 134 12.45 13.96 17.38
N MET A 135 11.77 14.72 16.51
CA MET A 135 12.45 15.57 15.54
C MET A 135 13.22 16.70 16.25
N PRO A 136 14.37 17.15 15.70
CA PRO A 136 15.21 18.18 16.34
C PRO A 136 14.60 19.59 16.26
N PHE A 137 13.36 19.72 15.79
CA PHE A 137 12.60 20.96 15.61
C PHE A 137 11.13 20.70 15.91
N ASP A 138 10.40 21.76 16.25
CA ASP A 138 8.96 21.66 16.51
C ASP A 138 8.19 21.34 15.24
N VAL A 139 7.33 20.32 15.31
CA VAL A 139 6.48 19.89 14.21
C VAL A 139 5.02 20.10 14.58
N THR A 140 4.29 20.79 13.71
CA THR A 140 2.86 21.07 13.88
C THR A 140 2.04 20.32 12.83
N PRO A 141 0.74 20.06 13.06
CA PRO A 141 -0.13 19.50 12.03
C PRO A 141 -0.11 20.30 10.72
N ASP A 142 0.04 21.63 10.80
CA ASP A 142 0.10 22.48 9.61
C ASP A 142 1.43 22.31 8.85
N SER A 143 2.55 22.13 9.54
CA SER A 143 3.83 21.83 8.86
C SER A 143 3.82 20.45 8.21
N VAL A 144 3.22 19.44 8.86
CA VAL A 144 3.07 18.10 8.26
C VAL A 144 2.17 18.15 7.04
N TYR A 145 1.03 18.84 7.14
CA TYR A 145 0.14 19.05 6.00
C TYR A 145 0.88 19.72 4.83
N ALA A 146 1.58 20.82 5.09
CA ALA A 146 2.35 21.53 4.06
C ALA A 146 3.42 20.63 3.43
N ALA A 147 4.12 19.84 4.24
CA ALA A 147 5.15 18.93 3.77
C ALA A 147 4.59 17.82 2.88
N ILE A 148 3.42 17.26 3.19
CA ILE A 148 2.75 16.26 2.35
C ILE A 148 2.38 16.86 0.98
N ILE A 149 1.87 18.10 0.96
CA ILE A 149 1.54 18.80 -0.30
C ILE A 149 2.79 19.09 -1.13
N VAL A 150 3.89 19.47 -0.49
CA VAL A 150 5.17 19.70 -1.17
C VAL A 150 5.75 18.38 -1.71
N ALA A 151 5.71 17.30 -0.91
CA ALA A 151 6.12 15.97 -1.34
C ALA A 151 5.36 15.50 -2.58
N ASP A 152 4.04 15.67 -2.59
CA ASP A 152 3.19 15.36 -3.75
C ASP A 152 3.58 16.16 -5.00
N ARG A 153 3.83 17.47 -4.84
CA ARG A 153 4.27 18.34 -5.95
C ARG A 153 5.65 17.96 -6.47
N LEU A 154 6.58 17.57 -5.59
CA LEU A 154 7.91 17.11 -5.99
C LEU A 154 7.82 15.80 -6.77
N GLY A 155 7.00 14.85 -6.32
CA GLY A 155 6.72 13.62 -7.06
C GLY A 155 6.10 13.90 -8.44
N GLN A 156 5.12 14.81 -8.52
CA GLN A 156 4.52 15.21 -9.80
C GLN A 156 5.53 15.89 -10.73
N ALA A 157 6.38 16.77 -10.20
CA ALA A 157 7.40 17.46 -10.98
C ALA A 157 8.47 16.50 -11.53
N PHE A 158 8.80 15.44 -10.79
CA PHE A 158 9.79 14.44 -11.21
C PHE A 158 9.24 13.46 -12.27
N LEU A 159 7.93 13.21 -12.28
CA LEU A 159 7.26 12.35 -13.25
C LEU A 159 6.99 13.02 -14.61
N ASN A 160 7.07 14.36 -14.67
CA ASN A 160 6.86 15.17 -15.87
C ASN A 160 8.17 15.42 -16.63
#